data_AF-A0A853BHE0-F1
#
_entry.id   AF-A0A853BHE0-F1
#
_cell.length_a   1.000
_cell.length_b   1.000
_cell.length_c   1.000
_cell.angle_alpha   90.00
_cell.angle_beta   90.00
_cell.angle_gamma   90.00
#
_symmetry.space_group_name_H-M   'P 1'
#
loop_
_entity.id
_entity.type
_entity.pdbx_description
1 polymer ?
#
loop_
_entity_poly.entity_id
_entity_poly.type
_entity_poly.pdbx_seq_one_letter_code
_entity_poly.pdbx_strand_id
1 'polypeptide(L)'
;MSTPTQTSSAAALVQAFVATGDTLSDRADLARFLREHRLVTEGAIPITLADFEEAVSLRDALRALLRRASGAPAEEDVIARGQRVLDGLRVTVRLEPGEDPVNLLAPAVVDEVRRGLARIAAAWAAVVATGEWRSLKP
;
A
#
# COMPACT_ATOMS: atom_id res chain seq x y z
N MET A 1 23.89 18.93 12.82
CA MET A 1 23.54 18.78 11.39
C MET A 1 22.43 17.75 11.31
N SER A 2 21.19 18.17 11.15
CA SER A 2 20.10 17.24 10.85
C SER A 2 19.98 17.16 9.35
N THR A 3 20.45 16.07 8.75
CA THR A 3 20.12 15.76 7.36
C THR A 3 18.59 15.76 7.26
N PRO A 4 17.97 16.51 6.33
CA PRO A 4 16.55 16.34 6.11
C PRO A 4 16.34 14.88 5.70
N THR A 5 15.71 14.08 6.55
CA THR A 5 15.26 12.73 6.21
C THR A 5 14.18 12.90 5.15
N GLN A 6 14.60 12.95 3.90
CA GLN A 6 13.71 12.95 2.77
C GLN A 6 12.94 11.64 2.83
N THR A 7 11.63 11.72 3.05
CA THR A 7 10.72 10.57 3.08
C THR A 7 10.94 9.72 1.83
N SER A 8 11.16 8.40 1.98
CA SER A 8 11.34 7.52 0.84
C SER A 8 10.10 7.50 -0.07
N SER A 9 10.27 7.14 -1.35
CA SER A 9 9.14 6.95 -2.28
C SER A 9 8.12 5.94 -1.74
N ALA A 10 8.61 4.88 -1.09
CA ALA A 10 7.80 3.87 -0.42
C ALA A 10 6.96 4.48 0.72
N ALA A 11 7.59 5.26 1.61
CA ALA A 11 6.92 5.93 2.71
C ALA A 11 5.90 6.97 2.20
N ALA A 12 6.23 7.72 1.15
CA ALA A 12 5.30 8.66 0.51
C ALA A 12 4.08 7.95 -0.10
N LEU A 13 4.28 6.80 -0.75
CA LEU A 13 3.19 6.01 -1.32
C LEU A 13 2.26 5.46 -0.22
N VAL A 14 2.81 4.87 0.84
CA VAL A 14 2.02 4.37 1.96
C VAL A 14 1.25 5.51 2.62
N GLN A 15 1.90 6.65 2.84
CA GLN A 15 1.26 7.84 3.40
C GLN A 15 0.09 8.32 2.54
N ALA A 16 0.28 8.40 1.22
CA ALA A 16 -0.76 8.83 0.29
C ALA A 16 -1.94 7.85 0.30
N PHE A 17 -1.67 6.54 0.32
CA PHE A 17 -2.71 5.51 0.35
C PHE A 17 -3.55 5.58 1.63
N VAL A 18 -2.90 5.66 2.80
CA VAL A 18 -3.61 5.78 4.08
C VAL A 18 -4.37 7.11 4.19
N ALA A 19 -3.79 8.19 3.66
CA ALA A 19 -4.40 9.52 3.68
C ALA A 19 -5.66 9.63 2.81
N THR A 20 -5.91 8.68 1.90
CA THR A 20 -7.17 8.68 1.13
C THR A 20 -8.39 8.67 2.04
N GLY A 21 -8.38 7.88 3.13
CA GLY A 21 -9.51 7.80 4.06
C GLY A 21 -10.86 7.72 3.33
N ASP A 22 -11.80 8.59 3.68
CA ASP A 22 -13.15 8.62 3.09
C ASP A 22 -13.18 9.05 1.61
N THR A 23 -12.08 9.56 1.05
CA THR A 23 -12.00 9.94 -0.38
C THR A 23 -11.77 8.76 -1.31
N LEU A 24 -11.41 7.59 -0.78
CA LEU A 24 -11.42 6.33 -1.51
C LEU A 24 -12.76 5.65 -1.20
N SER A 25 -13.82 6.17 -1.82
CA SER A 25 -15.23 5.84 -1.56
C SER A 25 -15.82 4.88 -2.58
N ASP A 26 -15.25 4.83 -3.78
CA ASP A 26 -15.68 3.93 -4.84
C ASP A 26 -14.55 3.38 -5.73
N ARG A 27 -14.94 2.56 -6.73
CA ARG A 27 -14.04 1.95 -7.70
C ARG A 27 -13.34 2.97 -8.61
N ALA A 28 -13.98 4.10 -8.90
CA ALA A 28 -13.40 5.14 -9.73
C ALA A 28 -12.30 5.89 -8.95
N ASP A 29 -12.51 6.12 -7.65
CA ASP A 29 -11.49 6.65 -6.74
C ASP A 29 -10.26 5.73 -6.71
N LEU A 30 -10.47 4.41 -6.59
CA LEU A 30 -9.37 3.45 -6.59
C LEU A 30 -8.61 3.47 -7.93
N ALA A 31 -9.33 3.44 -9.04
CA ALA A 31 -8.70 3.50 -10.37
C ALA A 31 -7.89 4.79 -10.55
N ARG A 32 -8.40 5.93 -10.06
CA ARG A 32 -7.68 7.20 -10.08
C ARG A 32 -6.42 7.15 -9.22
N PHE A 33 -6.52 6.71 -7.97
CA PHE A 33 -5.37 6.58 -7.08
C PHE A 33 -4.26 5.72 -7.69
N LEU A 34 -4.62 4.55 -8.23
CA LEU A 34 -3.65 3.64 -8.85
C LEU A 34 -2.93 4.29 -10.04
N ARG A 35 -3.63 5.09 -10.85
CA ARG A 35 -3.03 5.81 -11.98
C ARG A 35 -2.15 6.97 -11.55
N GLU A 36 -2.62 7.79 -10.61
CA GLU A 36 -1.87 8.93 -10.07
C GLU A 36 -0.51 8.51 -9.50
N HIS A 37 -0.47 7.34 -8.85
CA HIS A 37 0.74 6.77 -8.28
C HIS A 37 1.47 5.79 -9.22
N ARG A 38 1.07 5.71 -10.50
CA ARG A 38 1.68 4.84 -11.53
C ARG A 38 1.78 3.37 -11.13
N LEU A 39 0.81 2.89 -10.36
CA LEU A 39 0.74 1.52 -9.84
C LEU A 39 0.13 0.53 -10.82
N VAL A 40 -0.40 1.02 -11.94
CA VAL A 40 -1.09 0.28 -13.01
C VAL A 40 -0.76 0.94 -14.35
N THR A 41 -0.95 0.21 -15.44
CA THR A 41 -0.80 0.78 -16.79
C THR A 41 -1.99 1.69 -17.13
N GLU A 42 -1.83 2.60 -18.10
CA GLU A 42 -2.84 3.62 -18.46
C GLU A 42 -4.13 3.05 -19.10
N GLY A 43 -4.24 1.73 -19.27
CA GLY A 43 -5.39 1.07 -19.86
C GLY A 43 -6.68 1.13 -19.04
N ALA A 44 -7.74 0.55 -19.62
CA ALA A 44 -8.97 0.28 -18.88
C ALA A 44 -8.69 -0.75 -17.78
N ILE A 45 -9.10 -0.43 -16.54
CA ILE A 45 -8.89 -1.28 -15.38
C ILE A 45 -10.27 -1.74 -14.91
N PRO A 46 -10.69 -2.98 -15.21
CA PRO A 46 -11.94 -3.50 -14.70
C PRO A 46 -11.77 -3.78 -13.20
N ILE A 47 -12.21 -2.85 -12.36
CA ILE A 47 -12.20 -3.02 -10.90
C ILE A 47 -13.51 -3.68 -10.48
N THR A 48 -13.44 -4.86 -9.87
CA THR A 48 -14.62 -5.52 -9.29
C THR A 48 -14.95 -4.91 -7.92
N LEU A 49 -16.13 -5.24 -7.37
CA LEU A 49 -16.46 -4.85 -5.99
C LEU A 49 -15.50 -5.49 -4.99
N ALA A 50 -15.13 -6.76 -5.21
CA ALA A 50 -14.21 -7.48 -4.33
C ALA A 50 -12.82 -6.83 -4.30
N ASP A 51 -12.28 -6.41 -5.45
CA ASP A 51 -10.97 -5.74 -5.49
C ASP A 51 -11.00 -4.41 -4.71
N PHE A 52 -12.11 -3.68 -4.79
CA PHE A 52 -12.30 -2.45 -4.04
C PHE A 52 -12.38 -2.71 -2.53
N GLU A 53 -13.14 -3.71 -2.10
CA GLU A 53 -13.23 -4.12 -0.70
C GLU A 53 -11.87 -4.59 -0.14
N GLU A 54 -11.09 -5.31 -0.94
CA GLU A 54 -9.71 -5.71 -0.59
C GLU A 54 -8.81 -4.48 -0.42
N ALA A 55 -8.88 -3.51 -1.34
CA ALA A 55 -8.11 -2.27 -1.25
C ALA A 55 -8.46 -1.45 0.01
N VAL A 56 -9.75 -1.28 0.30
CA VAL A 56 -10.24 -0.59 1.50
C VAL A 56 -9.78 -1.32 2.76
N SER A 57 -9.92 -2.65 2.81
CA SER A 57 -9.48 -3.46 3.95
C SER A 57 -7.98 -3.32 4.20
N LEU A 58 -7.17 -3.30 3.14
CA LEU A 58 -5.73 -3.08 3.26
C LEU A 58 -5.41 -1.67 3.79
N ARG A 59 -6.04 -0.63 3.23
CA ARG A 59 -5.88 0.76 3.68
C ARG A 59 -6.18 0.90 5.17
N ASP A 60 -7.32 0.38 5.60
CA ASP A 60 -7.79 0.53 6.98
C ASP A 60 -6.90 -0.23 7.97
N ALA A 61 -6.38 -1.40 7.57
CA ALA A 61 -5.40 -2.13 8.37
C ALA A 61 -4.08 -1.37 8.55
N LEU A 62 -3.55 -0.77 7.47
CA LEU A 62 -2.35 0.07 7.55
C LEU A 62 -2.60 1.29 8.43
N ARG A 63 -3.78 1.92 8.29
CA ARG A 63 -4.19 3.05 9.13
C ARG A 63 -4.27 2.66 10.61
N ALA A 64 -4.89 1.52 10.92
CA ALA A 64 -5.00 0.99 12.27
C ALA A 64 -3.61 0.73 12.89
N LEU A 65 -2.66 0.18 12.11
CA LEU A 65 -1.28 -0.01 12.57
C LEU A 65 -0.59 1.32 12.89
N LEU A 66 -0.75 2.35 12.06
CA LEU A 66 -0.19 3.68 12.30
C LEU A 66 -0.84 4.39 13.51
N ARG A 67 -2.16 4.22 13.70
CA ARG A 67 -2.87 4.71 14.90
C ARG A 67 -2.38 4.01 16.17
N ARG A 68 -2.24 2.68 16.13
CA ARG A 68 -1.69 1.88 17.24
C ARG A 68 -0.28 2.35 17.59
N ALA A 69 0.56 2.62 16.60
CA ALA A 69 1.90 3.19 16.80
C ALA A 69 1.87 4.53 17.56
N SER A 70 0.79 5.30 17.33
CA SER A 70 0.55 6.62 17.94
C SER A 70 -0.18 6.53 19.29
N GLY A 71 -0.39 5.33 19.85
CA GLY A 71 -1.02 5.11 21.15
C GLY A 71 -2.54 4.87 21.12
N ALA A 72 -3.16 4.74 19.95
CA ALA A 72 -4.57 4.39 19.85
C ALA A 72 -4.81 2.89 20.17
N PRO A 73 -6.05 2.51 20.53
CA PRO A 73 -6.42 1.10 20.72
C PRO A 73 -6.13 0.27 19.46
N ALA A 74 -5.73 -0.98 19.66
CA ALA A 74 -5.51 -1.90 18.55
C ALA A 74 -6.85 -2.37 17.97
N GLU A 75 -7.06 -2.15 16.66
CA GLU A 75 -8.21 -2.66 15.91
C GLU A 75 -7.85 -4.03 15.30
N GLU A 76 -7.66 -5.05 16.14
CA GLU A 76 -7.09 -6.36 15.75
C GLU A 76 -7.88 -7.04 14.61
N ASP A 77 -9.21 -6.92 14.59
CA ASP A 77 -10.06 -7.47 13.51
C ASP A 77 -9.86 -6.77 12.17
N VAL A 78 -9.50 -5.48 12.18
CA VAL A 78 -9.19 -4.70 10.97
C VAL A 78 -7.81 -5.09 10.47
N ILE A 79 -6.83 -5.20 11.37
CA ILE A 79 -5.47 -5.64 11.04
C ILE A 79 -5.49 -7.06 10.44
N ALA A 80 -6.23 -7.99 11.05
CA ALA A 80 -6.37 -9.36 10.54
C ALA A 80 -7.04 -9.43 9.16
N ARG A 81 -7.96 -8.50 8.84
CA ARG A 81 -8.54 -8.38 7.50
C ARG A 81 -7.51 -7.94 6.47
N GLY A 82 -6.74 -6.89 6.77
CA GLY A 82 -5.66 -6.43 5.88
C GLY A 82 -4.58 -7.49 5.68
N GLN A 83 -4.22 -8.24 6.72
CA GLN A 83 -3.27 -9.35 6.60
C GLN A 83 -3.77 -10.42 5.62
N ARG A 84 -5.04 -10.80 5.67
CA ARG A 84 -5.64 -11.74 4.70
C ARG A 84 -5.57 -11.24 3.26
N VAL A 85 -5.68 -9.92 3.03
CA VAL A 85 -5.48 -9.34 1.70
C VAL A 85 -4.03 -9.54 1.27
N LEU A 86 -3.05 -9.21 2.13
CA LEU A 86 -1.62 -9.41 1.85
C LEU A 86 -1.29 -10.88 1.54
N ASP A 87 -1.85 -11.83 2.30
CA ASP A 87 -1.66 -13.26 2.10
C ASP A 87 -2.17 -13.73 0.72
N GLY A 88 -3.18 -13.04 0.17
CA GLY A 88 -3.72 -13.28 -1.16
C GLY A 88 -2.92 -12.64 -2.31
N LEU A 89 -1.99 -11.73 -2.01
CA LEU A 89 -1.16 -11.05 -3.01
C LEU A 89 0.07 -11.91 -3.33
N ARG A 90 0.16 -12.36 -4.59
CA ARG A 90 1.34 -13.08 -5.06
C ARG A 90 2.44 -12.10 -5.45
N VAL A 91 3.51 -12.07 -4.67
CA VAL A 91 4.72 -11.28 -4.92
C VAL A 91 5.93 -12.19 -5.04
N THR A 92 6.89 -11.79 -5.86
CA THR A 92 8.19 -12.45 -6.05
C THR A 92 9.30 -11.44 -5.84
N VAL A 93 10.51 -11.90 -5.55
CA VAL A 93 11.69 -11.05 -5.40
C VAL A 93 12.41 -10.93 -6.74
N ARG A 94 12.84 -9.73 -7.11
CA ARG A 94 13.76 -9.54 -8.24
C ARG A 94 15.19 -9.87 -7.83
N LEU A 95 15.91 -10.61 -8.69
CA LEU A 95 17.32 -10.91 -8.48
C LEU A 95 18.22 -9.69 -8.72
N GLU A 96 17.85 -8.86 -9.70
CA GLU A 96 18.55 -7.60 -9.96
C GLU A 96 17.88 -6.47 -9.16
N PRO A 97 18.66 -5.71 -8.37
CA PRO A 97 18.14 -4.56 -7.65
C PRO A 97 17.73 -3.48 -8.65
N GLY A 98 16.47 -3.04 -8.58
CA GLY A 98 16.02 -1.83 -9.26
C GLY A 98 16.48 -0.57 -8.51
N GLU A 99 16.39 0.60 -9.17
CA GLU A 99 16.77 1.89 -8.57
C GLU A 99 15.84 2.34 -7.42
N ASP A 100 14.60 1.85 -7.39
CA ASP A 100 13.60 2.16 -6.34
C ASP A 100 13.40 0.95 -5.41
N PRO A 101 13.50 1.11 -4.07
CA PRO A 101 13.20 0.04 -3.10
C PRO A 101 11.81 -0.60 -3.25
N VAL A 102 10.84 0.13 -3.79
CA VAL A 102 9.48 -0.39 -4.07
C VAL A 102 9.52 -1.46 -5.19
N ASN A 103 10.56 -1.47 -6.03
CA ASN A 103 10.72 -2.42 -7.12
C ASN A 103 11.38 -3.75 -6.71
N LEU A 104 11.76 -3.92 -5.44
CA LEU A 104 12.36 -5.17 -4.94
C LEU A 104 11.39 -6.35 -5.05
N LEU A 105 10.10 -6.10 -4.79
CA LEU A 105 9.04 -7.09 -4.97
C LEU A 105 8.33 -6.86 -6.31
N ALA A 106 8.34 -7.89 -7.15
CA ALA A 106 7.62 -7.94 -8.40
C ALA A 106 6.27 -8.65 -8.19
N PRO A 107 5.14 -7.99 -8.54
CA PRO A 107 3.85 -8.67 -8.53
C PRO A 107 3.86 -9.86 -9.50
N ALA A 108 3.50 -11.05 -9.01
CA ALA A 108 3.36 -12.28 -9.80
C ALA A 108 1.90 -12.55 -10.16
N VAL A 109 1.11 -11.49 -10.27
CA VAL A 109 -0.33 -11.50 -10.54
C VAL A 109 -0.62 -10.96 -11.94
N VAL A 110 -1.64 -11.54 -12.57
CA VAL A 110 -2.05 -11.21 -13.94
C VAL A 110 -2.92 -9.95 -13.96
N ASP A 111 -3.75 -9.75 -12.93
CA ASP A 111 -4.67 -8.62 -12.84
C ASP A 111 -3.97 -7.30 -12.45
N GLU A 112 -4.37 -6.19 -13.08
CA GLU A 112 -3.78 -4.86 -12.87
C GLU A 112 -4.06 -4.29 -11.48
N VAL A 113 -5.27 -4.48 -10.92
CA VAL A 113 -5.59 -3.99 -9.57
C VAL A 113 -4.76 -4.73 -8.55
N ARG A 114 -4.70 -6.07 -8.65
CA ARG A 114 -3.85 -6.89 -7.78
C ARG A 114 -2.38 -6.51 -7.90
N ARG A 115 -1.92 -6.16 -9.11
CA ARG A 115 -0.56 -5.66 -9.33
C ARG A 115 -0.33 -4.33 -8.59
N GLY A 116 -1.30 -3.43 -8.60
CA GLY A 116 -1.27 -2.19 -7.85
C GLY A 116 -1.21 -2.40 -6.34
N LEU A 117 -2.07 -3.26 -5.80
CA LEU A 117 -2.07 -3.61 -4.37
C LEU A 117 -0.78 -4.31 -3.94
N ALA A 118 -0.22 -5.18 -4.79
CA ALA A 118 1.07 -5.82 -4.55
C ALA A 118 2.23 -4.81 -4.49
N ARG A 119 2.17 -3.72 -5.25
CA ARG A 119 3.16 -2.62 -5.15
C ARG A 119 3.01 -1.81 -3.86
N ILE A 120 1.79 -1.59 -3.40
CA ILE A 120 1.55 -0.97 -2.08
C ILE A 120 2.08 -1.87 -0.97
N ALA A 121 1.85 -3.18 -1.06
CA ALA A 121 2.40 -4.16 -0.13
C ALA A 121 3.94 -4.16 -0.14
N ALA A 122 4.55 -4.00 -1.32
CA ALA A 122 6.00 -3.87 -1.45
C ALA A 122 6.54 -2.61 -0.77
N ALA A 123 5.87 -1.48 -0.97
CA ALA A 123 6.21 -0.24 -0.28
C ALA A 123 6.07 -0.39 1.24
N TRP A 124 4.99 -1.02 1.71
CA TRP A 124 4.81 -1.29 3.13
C TRP A 124 5.94 -2.16 3.69
N ALA A 125 6.32 -3.24 3.00
CA ALA A 125 7.43 -4.10 3.42
C ALA A 125 8.76 -3.33 3.53
N ALA A 126 9.05 -2.45 2.57
CA ALA A 126 10.24 -1.60 2.60
C ALA A 126 10.21 -0.65 3.80
N VAL A 127 9.08 0.04 4.03
CA VAL A 127 8.89 0.99 5.14
C VAL A 127 8.97 0.29 6.50
N VAL A 128 8.47 -0.94 6.62
CA VAL A 128 8.62 -1.76 7.83
C VAL A 128 10.08 -2.13 8.07
N ALA A 129 10.79 -2.56 7.03
CA ALA A 129 12.20 -2.95 7.12
C ALA A 129 13.13 -1.78 7.48
N THR A 130 12.87 -0.57 6.96
CA THR A 130 13.63 0.64 7.28
C THR A 130 13.20 1.31 8.58
N GLY A 131 12.01 0.98 9.09
CA GLY A 131 11.43 1.58 10.30
C GLY A 131 10.77 2.94 10.06
N GLU A 132 10.68 3.40 8.81
CA GLU A 132 10.06 4.67 8.42
C GLU A 132 8.56 4.75 8.78
N TRP A 133 7.88 3.61 8.97
CA TRP A 133 6.46 3.60 9.36
C TRP A 133 6.18 4.38 10.66
N ARG A 134 7.18 4.51 11.54
CA ARG A 134 7.04 5.23 12.82
C ARG A 134 6.90 6.74 12.67
N SER A 135 7.32 7.32 11.54
CA SER A 135 7.17 8.75 11.25
C SER A 135 5.94 9.05 10.39
N LEU A 136 5.26 8.02 9.89
CA LEU A 136 4.04 8.18 9.10
C LEU A 136 2.86 8.57 9.97
N LYS A 137 1.95 9.35 9.38
CA LYS A 137 0.72 9.78 10.02
C LYS A 137 -0.45 8.89 9.56
N PRO A 138 -1.34 8.51 10.49
CA PRO A 138 -2.56 7.78 10.15
C PRO A 138 -3.59 8.67 9.45
#